data_AF-A0A9D4C1N4-F1
#
_entry.id   AF-A0A9D4C1N4-F1
#
_cell.length_a   1.000
_cell.length_b   1.000
_cell.length_c   1.000
_cell.angle_alpha   90.00
_cell.angle_beta   90.00
_cell.angle_gamma   90.00
#
_symmetry.space_group_name_H-M   'P 1'
#
loop_
_entity.id
_entity.type
_entity.pdbx_description
1 polymer ?
#
loop_
_entity_poly.entity_id
_entity_poly.type
_entity_poly.pdbx_seq_one_letter_code
_entity_poly.pdbx_strand_id
1 'polypeptide(L)'
;MRMHKDAQKLRFIVFIFQASNLKGPIDDRIINHIKHLVNENITHPRENQRNVKMLVKSIFGSRLPSDLNRRFYPSREDIRKIVYRKRKRLMDGKLDQQLLAEKVEEWTGEDTGNLVFFRPRTEDGDKESSSFLLIFQSEWQRRLLAK
;
A
#
# COMPACT_ATOMS: atom_id res chain seq x y z
N MET A 1 -6.58 -19.83 45.71
CA MET A 1 -5.87 -18.94 44.76
C MET A 1 -5.22 -19.72 43.58
N ARG A 2 -5.90 -20.73 43.00
CA ARG A 2 -5.43 -21.50 41.82
C ARG A 2 -6.22 -21.18 40.54
N MET A 3 -7.54 -20.96 40.68
CA MET A 3 -8.45 -20.74 39.54
C MET A 3 -8.13 -19.48 38.69
N HIS A 4 -7.52 -18.45 39.28
CA HIS A 4 -7.17 -17.22 38.55
C HIS A 4 -5.98 -17.40 37.58
N LYS A 5 -5.07 -18.33 37.87
CA LYS A 5 -3.93 -18.64 36.99
C LYS A 5 -4.34 -19.52 35.82
N ASP A 6 -5.28 -20.44 36.05
CA ASP A 6 -5.80 -21.33 35.00
C ASP A 6 -6.68 -20.57 34.00
N ALA A 7 -7.49 -19.60 34.45
CA ALA A 7 -8.26 -18.72 33.58
C ALA A 7 -7.36 -17.83 32.70
N GLN A 8 -6.23 -17.34 33.23
CA GLN A 8 -5.25 -16.59 32.44
C GLN A 8 -4.50 -17.48 31.44
N LYS A 9 -4.15 -18.70 31.83
CA LYS A 9 -3.49 -19.67 30.95
C LYS A 9 -4.42 -20.12 29.82
N LEU A 10 -5.70 -20.35 30.12
CA LEU A 10 -6.74 -20.64 29.14
C LEU A 10 -7.00 -19.45 28.22
N ARG A 11 -7.05 -18.21 28.73
CA ARG A 11 -7.15 -16.99 27.90
C ARG A 11 -5.93 -16.81 26.99
N PHE A 12 -4.73 -17.10 27.47
CA PHE A 12 -3.50 -17.03 26.67
C PHE A 12 -3.50 -18.11 25.56
N ILE A 13 -3.94 -19.32 25.87
CA ILE A 13 -4.08 -20.40 24.89
C ILE A 13 -5.17 -20.09 23.87
N VAL A 14 -6.32 -19.55 24.28
CA VAL A 14 -7.42 -19.13 23.39
C VAL A 14 -7.00 -17.95 22.50
N PHE A 15 -6.19 -17.00 23.02
CA PHE A 15 -5.62 -15.91 22.23
C PHE A 15 -4.62 -16.42 21.18
N ILE A 16 -3.78 -17.40 21.53
CA ILE A 16 -2.90 -18.09 20.59
C ILE A 16 -3.70 -18.89 19.55
N PHE A 17 -4.81 -19.52 19.94
CA PHE A 17 -5.64 -20.30 19.02
C PHE A 17 -6.45 -19.41 18.06
N GLN A 18 -6.87 -18.20 18.44
CA GLN A 18 -7.41 -17.21 17.50
C GLN A 18 -6.33 -16.60 16.58
N ALA A 19 -5.06 -16.64 16.99
CA ALA A 19 -3.90 -16.23 16.19
C ALA A 19 -3.41 -17.32 15.20
N SER A 20 -4.01 -18.51 15.19
CA SER A 20 -3.58 -19.63 14.33
C SER A 20 -3.90 -19.45 12.83
N ASN A 21 -4.51 -18.31 12.44
CA ASN A 21 -4.62 -17.85 11.05
C ASN A 21 -3.57 -16.79 10.64
N LEU A 22 -2.58 -16.48 11.49
CA LEU A 22 -1.49 -15.56 11.16
C LEU A 22 -0.49 -16.23 10.21
N LYS A 23 -0.78 -16.17 8.90
CA LYS A 23 0.23 -16.47 7.88
C LYS A 23 1.41 -15.51 8.07
N GLY A 24 2.55 -16.02 8.56
CA GLY A 24 3.77 -15.24 8.82
C GLY A 24 4.19 -14.39 7.60
N PRO A 25 4.78 -13.20 7.81
CA PRO A 25 5.01 -12.23 6.74
C PRO A 25 5.90 -12.79 5.63
N ILE A 26 5.66 -12.32 4.39
CA ILE A 26 6.51 -12.63 3.23
C ILE A 26 7.76 -11.77 3.35
N ASP A 27 8.91 -12.33 3.00
CA ASP A 27 10.17 -11.60 3.04
C ASP A 27 10.15 -10.39 2.08
N ASP A 28 10.62 -9.24 2.57
CA ASP A 28 10.57 -7.97 1.82
C ASP A 28 11.31 -8.04 0.49
N ARG A 29 12.37 -8.84 0.39
CA ARG A 29 13.10 -9.05 -0.87
C ARG A 29 12.19 -9.68 -1.94
N ILE A 30 11.36 -10.64 -1.54
CA ILE A 30 10.39 -11.29 -2.43
C ILE A 30 9.29 -10.29 -2.83
N ILE A 31 8.78 -9.52 -1.87
CA ILE A 31 7.76 -8.49 -2.13
C ILE A 31 8.29 -7.46 -3.12
N ASN A 32 9.51 -6.95 -2.90
CA ASN A 32 10.11 -5.92 -3.75
C ASN A 32 10.42 -6.45 -5.15
N HIS A 33 10.84 -7.71 -5.27
CA HIS A 33 11.00 -8.33 -6.58
C HIS A 33 9.68 -8.49 -7.33
N ILE A 34 8.60 -8.92 -6.66
CA ILE A 34 7.27 -8.96 -7.29
C ILE A 34 6.82 -7.56 -7.73
N LYS A 35 7.04 -6.53 -6.90
CA LYS A 35 6.74 -5.13 -7.30
C LYS A 35 7.55 -4.69 -8.52
N HIS A 36 8.81 -5.08 -8.62
CA HIS A 36 9.64 -4.84 -9.79
C HIS A 36 9.06 -5.51 -11.04
N LEU A 37 8.71 -6.80 -10.96
CA LEU A 37 8.06 -7.53 -12.06
C LEU A 37 6.76 -6.86 -12.53
N VAL A 38 5.97 -6.31 -11.60
CA VAL A 38 4.77 -5.54 -11.95
C VAL A 38 5.09 -4.28 -12.73
N ASN A 39 6.19 -3.57 -12.41
CA ASN A 39 6.63 -2.42 -13.19
C ASN A 39 7.06 -2.84 -14.61
N GLU A 40 7.66 -4.03 -14.74
CA GLU A 40 8.00 -4.67 -16.03
C GLU A 40 6.79 -5.32 -16.74
N ASN A 41 5.55 -5.00 -16.31
CA ASN A 41 4.30 -5.56 -16.83
C ASN A 41 4.10 -7.07 -16.66
N ILE A 42 4.96 -7.77 -15.92
CA ILE A 42 4.82 -9.18 -15.58
C ILE A 42 3.86 -9.32 -14.40
N THR A 43 2.58 -9.45 -14.70
CA THR A 43 1.51 -9.46 -13.68
C THR A 43 0.88 -10.82 -13.44
N HIS A 44 1.15 -11.80 -14.33
CA HIS A 44 0.53 -13.12 -14.21
C HIS A 44 1.10 -13.89 -12.99
N PRO A 45 0.26 -14.46 -12.11
CA PRO A 45 0.72 -15.10 -10.87
C PRO A 45 1.66 -16.29 -11.09
N ARG A 46 1.49 -17.05 -12.18
CA ARG A 46 2.39 -18.18 -12.49
C ARG A 46 3.80 -17.72 -12.87
N GLU A 47 3.90 -16.67 -13.68
CA GLU A 47 5.19 -16.08 -14.08
C GLU A 47 5.90 -15.46 -12.88
N ASN A 48 5.16 -14.73 -12.05
CA ASN A 48 5.71 -14.20 -10.79
C ASN A 48 6.21 -15.31 -9.87
N GLN A 49 5.45 -16.42 -9.74
CA GLN A 49 5.87 -17.56 -8.93
C GLN A 49 7.16 -18.21 -9.46
N ARG A 50 7.32 -18.30 -10.79
CA ARG A 50 8.54 -18.79 -11.44
C ARG A 50 9.73 -17.88 -11.16
N ASN A 51 9.56 -16.56 -11.31
CA ASN A 51 10.60 -15.58 -11.03
C ASN A 51 11.02 -15.57 -9.56
N VAL A 52 10.05 -15.66 -8.64
CA VAL A 52 10.32 -15.81 -7.21
C VAL A 52 11.15 -17.06 -6.93
N LYS A 53 10.85 -18.21 -7.56
CA LYS A 53 11.68 -19.41 -7.41
C LYS A 53 13.12 -19.20 -7.87
N MET A 54 13.34 -18.45 -8.96
CA MET A 54 14.68 -18.12 -9.44
C MET A 54 15.41 -17.19 -8.46
N LEU A 55 14.72 -16.19 -7.90
CA LEU A 55 15.26 -15.31 -6.89
C LEU A 55 15.63 -16.06 -5.59
N VAL A 56 14.78 -16.97 -5.12
CA VAL A 56 15.11 -17.74 -3.90
C VAL A 56 16.35 -18.61 -4.15
N LYS A 57 16.50 -19.18 -5.34
CA LYS A 57 17.72 -19.90 -5.73
C LYS A 57 18.96 -18.99 -5.74
N SER A 58 18.85 -17.76 -6.23
CA SER A 58 19.99 -16.83 -6.21
C SER A 58 20.36 -16.36 -4.80
N ILE A 59 19.39 -16.21 -3.90
CA ILE A 59 19.63 -15.78 -2.51
C ILE A 59 20.28 -16.90 -1.67
N PHE A 60 19.79 -18.13 -1.81
CA PHE A 60 20.14 -19.24 -0.90
C PHE A 60 21.11 -20.26 -1.51
N GLY A 61 21.36 -20.19 -2.82
CA GLY A 61 22.23 -21.14 -3.53
C GLY A 61 21.76 -22.57 -3.35
N SER A 62 22.62 -23.42 -2.77
CA SER A 62 22.33 -24.84 -2.52
C SER A 62 21.49 -25.11 -1.27
N ARG A 63 21.39 -24.18 -0.31
CA ARG A 63 20.67 -24.36 0.96
C ARG A 63 19.29 -23.72 0.91
N LEU A 64 18.42 -24.29 0.07
CA LEU A 64 17.09 -23.75 -0.19
C LEU A 64 16.15 -23.94 1.02
N PRO A 65 15.33 -22.93 1.36
CA PRO A 65 14.23 -23.13 2.28
C PRO A 65 13.19 -24.09 1.67
N SER A 66 12.36 -24.71 2.52
CA SER A 66 11.23 -25.52 2.05
C SER A 66 10.31 -24.70 1.14
N ASP A 67 9.81 -25.31 0.07
CA ASP A 67 8.85 -24.74 -0.87
C ASP A 67 7.47 -24.45 -0.25
N LEU A 68 7.17 -25.07 0.89
CA LEU A 68 6.00 -24.79 1.71
C LEU A 68 6.20 -23.55 2.60
N ASN A 69 7.43 -23.04 2.72
CA ASN A 69 7.71 -21.86 3.52
C ASN A 69 7.21 -20.60 2.79
N ARG A 70 5.99 -20.18 3.13
CA ARG A 70 5.34 -18.98 2.59
C ARG A 70 6.20 -17.72 2.64
N ARG A 71 7.12 -17.61 3.61
CA ARG A 71 8.02 -16.45 3.73
C ARG A 71 8.85 -16.24 2.45
N PHE A 72 9.28 -17.32 1.80
CA PHE A 72 10.10 -17.29 0.59
C PHE A 72 9.34 -17.76 -0.65
N TYR A 73 8.35 -18.63 -0.47
CA TYR A 73 7.50 -19.17 -1.52
C TYR A 73 6.04 -18.79 -1.29
N PRO A 74 5.67 -17.51 -1.52
CA PRO A 74 4.31 -17.05 -1.36
C PRO A 74 3.35 -17.83 -2.27
N SER A 75 2.11 -18.01 -1.78
CA SER A 75 1.08 -18.63 -2.59
C SER A 75 0.69 -17.74 -3.77
N ARG A 76 0.04 -18.31 -4.79
CA ARG A 76 -0.48 -17.53 -5.93
C ARG A 76 -1.44 -16.43 -5.48
N GLU A 77 -2.20 -16.68 -4.40
CA GLU A 77 -3.13 -15.71 -3.84
C GLU A 77 -2.39 -14.52 -3.20
N ASP A 78 -1.28 -14.79 -2.50
CA ASP A 78 -0.43 -13.74 -1.96
C ASP A 78 0.17 -12.87 -3.06
N ILE A 79 0.67 -13.51 -4.13
CA ILE A 79 1.19 -12.82 -5.32
C ILE A 79 0.11 -11.93 -5.94
N ARG A 80 -1.11 -12.45 -6.18
CA ARG A 80 -2.24 -11.66 -6.71
C ARG A 80 -2.50 -10.42 -5.86
N LYS A 81 -2.52 -10.55 -4.53
CA LYS A 81 -2.74 -9.42 -3.61
C LYS A 81 -1.64 -8.37 -3.72
N ILE A 82 -0.37 -8.78 -3.79
CA ILE A 82 0.77 -7.86 -3.96
C ILE A 82 0.67 -7.13 -5.30
N VAL A 83 0.43 -7.88 -6.39
CA VAL A 83 0.26 -7.33 -7.74
C VAL A 83 -0.89 -6.34 -7.78
N TYR A 84 -2.06 -6.72 -7.26
CA TYR A 84 -3.23 -5.85 -7.19
C TYR A 84 -2.93 -4.55 -6.44
N ARG A 85 -2.35 -4.64 -5.23
CA ARG A 85 -2.00 -3.45 -4.43
C ARG A 85 -1.02 -2.54 -5.17
N LYS A 86 -0.03 -3.11 -5.86
CA LYS A 86 0.95 -2.33 -6.64
C LYS A 86 0.29 -1.65 -7.84
N ARG A 87 -0.53 -2.37 -8.62
CA ARG A 87 -1.26 -1.81 -9.77
C ARG A 87 -2.24 -0.72 -9.33
N LYS A 88 -3.00 -0.96 -8.27
CA LYS A 88 -3.88 0.05 -7.69
C LYS A 88 -3.13 1.34 -7.34
N ARG A 89 -1.98 1.23 -6.67
CA ARG A 89 -1.12 2.41 -6.40
C ARG A 89 -0.57 3.09 -7.66
N LEU A 90 -0.32 2.35 -8.73
CA LEU A 90 0.12 2.93 -10.00
C LEU A 90 -1.02 3.72 -10.67
N MET A 91 -2.26 3.24 -10.57
CA MET A 91 -3.44 3.94 -11.10
C MET A 91 -3.80 5.16 -10.23
N ASP A 92 -3.91 4.97 -8.92
CA ASP A 92 -4.44 5.98 -7.98
C ASP A 92 -3.45 7.14 -7.69
N GLY A 93 -2.26 7.18 -8.30
CA GLY A 93 -1.14 7.95 -7.79
C GLY A 93 -0.69 9.16 -8.61
N LYS A 94 -0.49 8.99 -9.92
CA LYS A 94 0.26 9.99 -10.72
C LYS A 94 -0.61 10.77 -11.68
N LEU A 95 -1.46 10.08 -12.45
CA LEU A 95 -2.28 10.74 -13.46
C LEU A 95 -3.29 11.70 -12.82
N ASP A 96 -4.00 11.26 -11.78
CA ASP A 96 -5.01 12.08 -11.12
C ASP A 96 -4.41 13.33 -10.45
N GLN A 97 -3.20 13.23 -9.89
CA GLN A 97 -2.52 14.38 -9.28
C GLN A 97 -1.98 15.35 -10.33
N GLN A 98 -1.49 14.84 -11.46
CA GLN A 98 -1.03 15.67 -12.58
C GLN A 98 -2.18 16.45 -13.21
N LEU A 99 -3.29 15.77 -13.51
CA LEU A 99 -4.49 16.41 -14.05
C LEU A 99 -5.07 17.45 -13.10
N LEU A 100 -5.07 17.17 -11.79
CA LEU A 100 -5.51 18.14 -10.80
C LEU A 100 -4.58 19.35 -10.72
N ALA A 101 -3.27 19.16 -10.84
CA ALA A 101 -2.30 20.26 -10.88
C ALA A 101 -2.52 21.16 -12.12
N GLU A 102 -2.72 20.55 -13.30
CA GLU A 102 -3.04 21.28 -14.53
C GLU A 102 -4.35 22.08 -14.38
N LYS A 103 -5.39 21.49 -13.77
CA LYS A 103 -6.65 22.19 -13.50
C LYS A 103 -6.51 23.34 -12.50
N VAL A 104 -5.66 23.19 -11.48
CA VAL A 104 -5.37 24.26 -10.53
C VAL A 104 -4.68 25.42 -11.24
N GLU A 105 -3.72 25.14 -12.12
CA GLU A 105 -3.03 26.17 -12.92
C GLU A 105 -4.03 26.94 -13.81
N GLU A 106 -4.91 26.22 -14.52
CA GLU A 106 -6.01 26.80 -15.31
C GLU A 106 -6.88 27.73 -14.45
N TRP A 107 -7.36 27.28 -13.30
CA TRP A 107 -8.21 28.09 -12.40
C TRP A 107 -7.52 29.32 -11.83
N THR A 108 -6.20 29.23 -11.57
CA THR A 108 -5.42 30.39 -11.12
C THR A 108 -5.10 31.38 -12.23
N GLY A 109 -5.05 30.92 -13.48
CA GLY A 109 -4.75 31.75 -14.65
C GLY A 109 -5.97 32.49 -15.22
N GLU A 110 -7.15 31.87 -15.19
CA GLU A 110 -8.37 32.45 -15.79
C GLU A 110 -9.01 33.56 -14.96
N ASP A 111 -8.87 33.52 -13.63
CA ASP A 111 -9.61 34.42 -12.74
C ASP A 111 -8.81 34.76 -11.47
N THR A 112 -8.31 36.00 -11.43
CA THR A 112 -7.49 36.53 -10.32
C THR A 112 -8.25 36.69 -9.00
N GLY A 113 -9.57 36.52 -8.98
CA GLY A 113 -10.39 36.58 -7.79
C GLY A 113 -10.39 35.30 -6.95
N ASN A 114 -10.03 34.16 -7.56
CA ASN A 114 -10.11 32.84 -6.95
C ASN A 114 -8.87 32.53 -6.10
N LEU A 115 -9.10 32.04 -4.88
CA LEU A 115 -8.06 31.48 -4.03
C LEU A 115 -8.07 29.96 -4.17
N VAL A 116 -6.99 29.42 -4.72
CA VAL A 116 -6.79 27.98 -4.88
C VAL A 116 -5.56 27.57 -4.09
N PHE A 117 -5.74 26.64 -3.15
CA PHE A 117 -4.65 25.99 -2.42
C PHE A 117 -4.67 24.51 -2.79
N PHE A 118 -3.57 24.02 -3.34
CA PHE A 118 -3.42 22.62 -3.74
C PHE A 118 -2.20 22.00 -3.07
N ARG A 119 -2.40 20.86 -2.42
CA ARG A 119 -1.35 20.05 -1.79
C ARG A 119 -1.30 18.68 -2.50
N PRO A 120 -0.31 18.42 -3.37
CA PRO A 120 -0.15 17.10 -3.97
C PRO A 120 0.18 16.06 -2.91
N ARG A 121 -0.34 14.84 -3.11
CA ARG A 121 -0.18 13.74 -2.15
C ARG A 121 1.17 13.07 -2.36
N THR A 122 1.97 13.03 -1.30
CA THR A 122 3.32 12.45 -1.34
C THR A 122 3.32 10.92 -1.20
N GLU A 123 4.37 10.26 -1.70
CA GLU A 123 4.49 8.78 -1.71
C GLU A 123 4.52 8.15 -0.30
N ASP A 124 4.95 8.91 0.70
CA ASP A 124 5.07 8.45 2.09
C ASP A 124 3.74 8.36 2.84
N GLY A 125 2.65 8.83 2.22
CA GLY A 125 1.36 8.98 2.89
C GLY A 125 1.44 10.10 3.92
N ASP A 126 0.55 11.08 3.81
CA ASP A 126 0.57 12.24 4.70
C ASP A 126 0.52 11.79 6.17
N LYS A 127 1.61 12.05 6.91
CA LYS A 127 1.69 11.79 8.35
C LYS A 127 0.73 12.68 9.14
N GLU A 128 0.23 13.74 8.51
CA GLU A 128 -0.77 14.66 9.04
C GLU A 128 -2.16 14.22 8.57
N SER A 129 -2.89 13.60 9.48
CA SER A 129 -4.18 12.96 9.24
C SER A 129 -5.35 13.93 8.91
N SER A 130 -5.09 15.22 8.67
CA SER A 130 -6.12 16.27 8.78
C SER A 130 -6.02 17.48 7.83
N SER A 131 -5.05 17.57 6.91
CA SER A 131 -5.01 18.72 5.98
C SER A 131 -5.81 18.48 4.71
N PHE A 132 -6.59 19.46 4.25
CA PHE A 132 -7.28 19.43 2.96
C PHE A 132 -6.27 19.34 1.80
N LEU A 133 -6.56 18.49 0.80
CA LEU A 133 -5.73 18.31 -0.40
C LEU A 133 -5.93 19.44 -1.44
N LEU A 134 -7.13 20.01 -1.46
CA LEU A 134 -7.51 21.12 -2.32
C LEU A 134 -8.47 22.01 -1.52
N ILE A 135 -8.21 23.30 -1.54
CA ILE A 135 -9.15 24.32 -1.08
C ILE A 135 -9.37 25.25 -2.26
N PHE A 136 -10.62 25.41 -2.65
CA PHE A 136 -11.02 26.36 -3.68
C PHE A 136 -12.01 27.34 -3.05
N GLN A 137 -11.69 28.63 -3.15
CA GLN A 137 -12.56 29.69 -2.68
C GLN A 137 -12.69 30.73 -3.79
N SER A 138 -13.87 30.75 -4.38
CA SER A 138 -14.23 31.74 -5.39
C SER A 138 -14.40 33.15 -4.82
N GLU A 139 -14.34 34.14 -5.69
CA GLU A 139 -14.46 35.54 -5.29
C GLU A 139 -15.77 35.83 -4.51
N TRP A 140 -16.90 35.27 -4.95
CA TRP A 140 -18.18 35.48 -4.28
C TRP A 140 -18.24 34.82 -2.88
N GLN A 141 -17.60 33.67 -2.69
CA GLN A 141 -17.49 33.02 -1.37
C GLN A 141 -16.66 33.87 -0.41
N ARG A 142 -15.59 34.50 -0.90
CA ARG A 142 -14.80 35.45 -0.11
C ARG A 142 -15.65 36.66 0.30
N ARG A 143 -16.41 37.22 -0.64
CA ARG A 143 -17.31 38.36 -0.34
C ARG A 143 -18.37 38.01 0.72
N LEU A 144 -18.89 36.78 0.72
CA LEU A 144 -19.85 36.33 1.74
C LEU A 144 -19.24 36.16 3.13
N LEU A 145 -17.97 35.75 3.20
CA LEU A 145 -17.26 35.50 4.45
C LEU A 145 -16.59 36.76 5.03
N ALA A 146 -16.51 37.85 4.28
CA ALA A 146 -15.95 39.13 4.71
C ALA A 146 -16.93 40.00 5.53
N LYS A 147 -17.93 39.40 6.19
CA LYS A 147 -18.91 40.09 7.05
C LYS A 147 -18.43 40.22 8.49
#